data_AF-A0A256ZES0-F1
#
_entry.id   AF-A0A256ZES0-F1
#
_cell.length_a   1.000
_cell.length_b   1.000
_cell.length_c   1.000
_cell.angle_alpha   90.00
_cell.angle_beta   90.00
_cell.angle_gamma   90.00
#
_symmetry.space_group_name_H-M   'P 1'
#
loop_
_entity.id
_entity.type
_entity.pdbx_description
1 polymer ?
#
loop_
_entity_poly.entity_id
_entity_poly.type
_entity_poly.pdbx_seq_one_letter_code
_entity_poly.pdbx_strand_id
1 'polypeptide(L)'
;VLTINIHALTHIEEVGVEEYEKEMENLVLRYLKAKREKRKGEFPLTIKVRDVAKTLGISIDEAIRVVDFINTHPEVIIDNISYELLEIIRKNKKATVRELADKLKVHPYWVVMAAKKLTSQGLVVFEENIVNISARS
;
A
#
# COMPACT_ATOMS: atom_id res chain seq x y z
N VAL A 1 35.79 -12.32 -31.16
CA VAL A 1 35.57 -11.88 -29.77
C VAL A 1 34.24 -11.13 -29.75
N LEU A 2 33.23 -11.64 -29.03
CA LEU A 2 31.96 -10.94 -28.86
C LEU A 2 32.17 -9.81 -27.84
N THR A 3 32.21 -8.58 -28.31
CA THR A 3 32.29 -7.40 -27.43
C THR A 3 30.91 -7.17 -26.84
N ILE A 4 30.67 -7.75 -25.65
CA ILE A 4 29.44 -7.50 -24.91
C ILE A 4 29.49 -6.05 -24.40
N ASN A 5 28.57 -5.22 -24.86
CA ASN A 5 28.44 -3.85 -24.36
C ASN A 5 27.76 -3.89 -22.99
N ILE A 6 28.60 -3.81 -21.95
CA ILE A 6 28.16 -3.90 -20.54
C ILE A 6 27.12 -2.81 -20.22
N HIS A 7 27.26 -1.60 -20.76
CA HIS A 7 26.28 -0.52 -20.52
C HIS A 7 24.91 -0.80 -21.14
N ALA A 8 24.87 -1.45 -22.29
CA ALA A 8 23.60 -1.84 -22.90
C ALA A 8 22.90 -2.93 -22.07
N LEU A 9 23.65 -3.86 -21.49
CA LEU A 9 23.08 -4.87 -20.59
C LEU A 9 22.55 -4.27 -19.29
N THR A 10 23.31 -3.38 -18.63
CA THR A 10 22.83 -2.72 -17.40
C THR A 10 21.59 -1.90 -17.63
N HIS A 11 21.49 -1.18 -18.76
CA HIS A 11 20.31 -0.41 -19.08
C HIS A 11 19.06 -1.28 -19.37
N ILE A 12 19.25 -2.43 -20.03
CA ILE A 12 18.16 -3.40 -20.24
C ILE A 12 17.70 -4.01 -18.92
N GLU A 13 18.64 -4.32 -18.01
CA GLU A 13 18.32 -4.82 -16.67
C GLU A 13 17.56 -3.76 -15.85
N GLU A 14 18.00 -2.50 -15.86
CA GLU A 14 17.34 -1.38 -15.19
C GLU A 14 15.89 -1.17 -15.68
N VAL A 15 15.70 -1.16 -17.00
CA VAL A 15 14.35 -1.04 -17.60
C VAL A 15 13.48 -2.23 -17.23
N GLY A 16 14.04 -3.44 -17.24
CA GLY A 16 13.32 -4.65 -16.82
C GLY A 16 12.89 -4.63 -15.35
N VAL A 17 13.73 -4.09 -14.46
CA VAL A 17 13.41 -3.91 -13.04
C VAL A 17 12.28 -2.90 -12.86
N GLU A 18 12.35 -1.74 -13.51
CA GLU A 18 11.28 -0.73 -13.44
C GLU A 18 9.92 -1.25 -13.93
N GLU A 19 9.91 -2.00 -15.04
CA GLU A 19 8.68 -2.58 -15.58
C GLU A 19 8.08 -3.61 -14.61
N TYR A 20 8.94 -4.45 -14.01
CA TYR A 20 8.53 -5.43 -13.00
C TYR A 20 7.94 -4.76 -11.76
N GLU A 21 8.59 -3.71 -11.23
CA GLU A 21 8.09 -2.98 -10.06
C GLU A 21 6.71 -2.35 -10.34
N LYS A 22 6.54 -1.71 -11.51
CA LYS A 22 5.24 -1.12 -11.92
C LYS A 22 4.14 -2.19 -12.04
N GLU A 23 4.47 -3.36 -12.60
CA GLU A 23 3.52 -4.47 -12.68
C GLU A 23 3.11 -4.95 -11.29
N MET A 24 4.08 -5.16 -10.39
CA MET A 24 3.81 -5.61 -9.03
C MET A 24 3.00 -4.58 -8.24
N GLU A 25 3.37 -3.29 -8.32
CA GLU A 25 2.62 -2.20 -7.70
C GLU A 25 1.16 -2.21 -8.15
N ASN A 26 0.91 -2.36 -9.45
CA ASN A 26 -0.44 -2.45 -10.01
C ASN A 26 -1.21 -3.64 -9.42
N LEU A 27 -0.60 -4.83 -9.35
CA LEU A 27 -1.22 -6.02 -8.75
C LEU A 27 -1.54 -5.81 -7.26
N VAL A 28 -0.64 -5.17 -6.50
CA VAL A 28 -0.86 -4.83 -5.09
C VAL A 28 -2.05 -3.90 -4.94
N LEU A 29 -2.12 -2.82 -5.71
CA LEU A 29 -3.20 -1.85 -5.64
C LEU A 29 -4.55 -2.47 -6.08
N ARG A 30 -4.54 -3.33 -7.11
CA ARG A 30 -5.72 -4.11 -7.52
C ARG A 30 -6.18 -5.03 -6.40
N TYR A 31 -5.26 -5.71 -5.72
CA TYR A 31 -5.59 -6.60 -4.60
C TYR A 31 -6.19 -5.81 -3.44
N LEU A 32 -5.56 -4.70 -3.04
CA LEU A 32 -6.05 -3.78 -2.01
C LEU A 32 -7.48 -3.34 -2.29
N LYS A 33 -7.73 -2.84 -3.51
CA LYS A 33 -9.07 -2.41 -3.94
C LYS A 33 -10.09 -3.54 -3.88
N ALA A 34 -9.78 -4.70 -4.47
CA ALA A 34 -10.67 -5.84 -4.52
C ALA A 34 -11.03 -6.40 -3.12
N LYS A 35 -10.10 -6.31 -2.16
CA LYS A 35 -10.37 -6.69 -0.77
C LYS A 35 -11.36 -5.74 -0.10
N ARG A 36 -11.25 -4.43 -0.34
CA ARG A 36 -12.08 -3.38 0.27
C ARG A 36 -13.48 -3.26 -0.35
N GLU A 37 -13.64 -3.62 -1.61
CA GLU A 37 -14.92 -3.54 -2.32
C GLU A 37 -15.95 -4.60 -1.86
N LYS A 38 -15.49 -5.71 -1.29
CA LYS A 38 -16.41 -6.73 -0.73
C LYS A 38 -17.27 -6.12 0.39
N ARG A 39 -18.54 -6.54 0.50
CA ARG A 39 -19.52 -5.97 1.46
C ARG A 39 -19.04 -6.03 2.92
N LYS A 40 -18.36 -7.11 3.30
CA LYS A 40 -17.64 -7.28 4.58
C LYS A 40 -16.13 -7.35 4.37
N GLY A 41 -15.66 -6.69 3.31
CA GLY A 41 -14.28 -6.69 2.89
C GLY A 41 -13.44 -5.79 3.79
N GLU A 42 -12.30 -6.32 4.21
CA GLU A 42 -11.27 -5.59 4.92
C GLU A 42 -9.93 -6.00 4.34
N PHE A 43 -9.02 -5.04 4.16
CA PHE A 43 -7.63 -5.34 3.85
C PHE A 43 -6.92 -5.84 5.11
N PRO A 44 -6.47 -7.11 5.14
CA PRO A 44 -6.02 -7.74 6.38
C PRO A 44 -4.63 -7.26 6.81
N LEU A 45 -4.28 -7.52 8.07
CA LEU A 45 -2.89 -7.40 8.54
C LEU A 45 -1.97 -8.38 7.81
N THR A 46 -2.34 -9.66 7.82
CA THR A 46 -1.55 -10.74 7.22
C THR A 46 -2.13 -11.11 5.87
N ILE A 47 -1.30 -11.00 4.84
CA ILE A 47 -1.69 -11.28 3.46
C ILE A 47 -1.27 -12.71 3.14
N LYS A 48 -2.23 -13.53 2.72
CA LYS A 48 -2.00 -14.94 2.40
C LYS A 48 -1.95 -15.11 0.89
N VAL A 49 -0.93 -15.82 0.39
CA VAL A 49 -0.76 -16.16 -1.04
C VAL A 49 -2.05 -16.69 -1.67
N ARG A 50 -2.71 -17.65 -1.01
CA ARG A 50 -3.97 -18.23 -1.53
C ARG A 50 -5.11 -17.22 -1.65
N ASP A 51 -5.17 -16.23 -0.75
CA ASP A 51 -6.20 -15.18 -0.78
C ASP A 51 -5.92 -14.18 -1.90
N VAL A 52 -4.65 -13.84 -2.15
CA VAL A 52 -4.21 -13.02 -3.29
C VAL A 52 -4.56 -13.71 -4.60
N ALA A 53 -4.12 -14.96 -4.79
CA ALA A 53 -4.39 -15.75 -5.99
C ALA A 53 -5.89 -15.80 -6.31
N LYS A 54 -6.71 -16.11 -5.29
CA LYS A 54 -8.18 -16.16 -5.44
C LYS A 54 -8.80 -14.79 -5.72
N THR A 55 -8.30 -13.73 -5.10
CA THR A 55 -8.88 -12.39 -5.23
C THR A 55 -8.56 -11.77 -6.58
N LEU A 56 -7.36 -12.01 -7.11
CA LEU A 56 -6.92 -11.47 -8.39
C LEU A 56 -7.17 -12.41 -9.58
N GLY A 57 -7.43 -13.69 -9.34
CA GLY A 57 -7.58 -14.70 -10.39
C GLY A 57 -6.26 -15.04 -11.09
N ILE A 58 -5.16 -15.02 -10.34
CA ILE A 58 -3.78 -15.27 -10.83
C ILE A 58 -3.24 -16.61 -10.32
N SER A 59 -2.14 -17.07 -10.89
CA SER A 59 -1.46 -18.28 -10.43
C SER A 59 -0.90 -18.15 -9.00
N ILE A 60 -0.61 -19.29 -8.36
CA ILE A 60 0.03 -19.28 -7.03
C ILE A 60 1.42 -18.63 -7.09
N ASP A 61 2.19 -18.87 -8.16
CA ASP A 61 3.54 -18.31 -8.29
C ASP A 61 3.51 -16.79 -8.45
N GLU A 62 2.57 -16.25 -9.25
CA GLU A 62 2.34 -14.80 -9.31
C GLU A 62 1.90 -14.24 -7.96
N ALA A 63 1.01 -14.93 -7.25
CA ALA A 63 0.56 -14.50 -5.94
C ALA A 63 1.68 -14.53 -4.89
N ILE A 64 2.65 -15.44 -4.98
CA ILE A 64 3.86 -15.44 -4.15
C ILE A 64 4.64 -14.14 -4.39
N ARG A 65 4.92 -13.81 -5.66
CA ARG A 65 5.64 -12.57 -6.01
C ARG A 65 4.93 -11.32 -5.51
N VAL A 66 3.60 -11.26 -5.61
CA VAL A 66 2.81 -10.14 -5.06
C VAL A 66 2.95 -10.06 -3.54
N VAL A 67 2.87 -11.19 -2.82
CA VAL A 67 3.03 -11.19 -1.35
C VAL A 67 4.44 -10.78 -0.95
N ASP A 68 5.46 -11.30 -1.63
CA ASP A 68 6.86 -10.95 -1.38
C ASP A 68 7.13 -9.48 -1.66
N PHE A 69 6.57 -8.95 -2.75
CA PHE A 69 6.63 -7.53 -3.07
C PHE A 69 5.97 -6.68 -2.00
N ILE A 70 4.77 -7.04 -1.51
CA ILE A 70 4.13 -6.31 -0.41
C ILE A 70 4.97 -6.32 0.87
N ASN A 71 5.61 -7.44 1.18
CA ASN A 71 6.46 -7.54 2.37
C ASN A 71 7.75 -6.73 2.25
N THR A 72 8.25 -6.55 1.02
CA THR A 72 9.47 -5.78 0.72
C THR A 72 9.17 -4.28 0.56
N HIS A 73 7.99 -3.97 0.02
CA HIS A 73 7.53 -2.63 -0.35
C HIS A 73 6.17 -2.28 0.29
N PRO A 74 6.04 -2.32 1.64
CA PRO A 74 4.78 -1.99 2.30
C PRO A 74 4.36 -0.53 2.08
N GLU A 75 5.28 0.34 1.69
CA GLU A 75 5.04 1.74 1.35
C GLU A 75 3.98 1.91 0.27
N VAL A 76 3.87 1.01 -0.71
CA VAL A 76 2.83 1.10 -1.75
C VAL A 76 1.43 1.13 -1.13
N ILE A 77 1.18 0.29 -0.13
CA ILE A 77 -0.10 0.23 0.59
C ILE A 77 -0.24 1.45 1.52
N ILE A 78 0.82 1.77 2.26
CA ILE A 78 0.82 2.89 3.21
C ILE A 78 0.53 4.20 2.49
N ASP A 79 1.10 4.41 1.31
CA ASP A 79 0.98 5.62 0.50
C ASP A 79 -0.46 5.76 0.02
N ASN A 80 -1.00 4.71 -0.59
CA ASN A 80 -2.38 4.68 -1.02
C ASN A 80 -3.36 5.02 0.12
N ILE A 81 -3.18 4.39 1.29
CA ILE A 81 -4.01 4.63 2.47
C ILE A 81 -3.80 6.04 3.02
N SER A 82 -2.58 6.57 3.00
CA SER A 82 -2.26 7.92 3.50
C SER A 82 -3.02 9.00 2.75
N TYR A 83 -3.11 8.89 1.42
CA TYR A 83 -3.88 9.84 0.61
C TYR A 83 -5.36 9.88 1.03
N GLU A 84 -6.00 8.72 1.11
CA GLU A 84 -7.42 8.62 1.50
C GLU A 84 -7.66 9.03 2.96
N LEU A 85 -6.76 8.65 3.87
CA LEU A 85 -6.83 9.03 5.28
C LEU A 85 -6.79 10.56 5.42
N LEU A 86 -5.88 11.23 4.70
CA LEU A 86 -5.76 12.69 4.73
C LEU A 86 -7.06 13.36 4.22
N GLU A 87 -7.69 12.83 3.19
CA GLU A 87 -8.98 13.32 2.69
C GLU A 87 -10.09 13.21 3.76
N ILE A 88 -10.14 12.08 4.47
CA ILE A 88 -11.13 11.86 5.55
C ILE A 88 -10.90 12.83 6.70
N ILE A 89 -9.64 13.04 7.10
CA ILE A 89 -9.28 13.93 8.22
C ILE A 89 -9.49 15.40 7.87
N ARG A 90 -9.23 15.82 6.63
CA ARG A 90 -9.53 17.20 6.19
C ARG A 90 -11.01 17.57 6.37
N LYS A 91 -11.91 16.59 6.19
CA LYS A 91 -13.37 16.75 6.36
C LYS A 91 -13.81 16.70 7.83
N ASN A 92 -13.34 15.69 8.58
CA ASN A 92 -13.82 15.43 9.95
C ASN A 92 -12.99 16.10 11.05
N LYS A 93 -11.85 16.73 10.70
CA LYS A 93 -10.84 17.37 11.55
C LYS A 93 -10.12 16.45 12.54
N LYS A 94 -10.80 15.44 13.05
CA LYS A 94 -10.37 14.47 14.07
C LYS A 94 -11.05 13.12 13.81
N ALA A 95 -10.31 12.03 13.96
CA ALA A 95 -10.86 10.68 14.00
C ALA A 95 -9.93 9.73 14.75
N THR A 96 -10.51 8.70 15.35
CA THR A 96 -9.74 7.60 15.95
C THR A 96 -9.21 6.65 14.88
N VAL A 97 -8.15 5.90 15.21
CA VAL A 97 -7.62 4.82 14.36
C VAL A 97 -8.71 3.82 13.96
N ARG A 98 -9.62 3.49 14.88
CA ARG A 98 -10.71 2.55 14.62
C ARG A 98 -11.72 3.10 13.61
N GLU A 99 -12.16 4.34 13.78
CA GLU A 99 -13.09 4.98 12.83
C GLU A 99 -12.48 5.11 11.43
N LEU A 100 -11.19 5.41 11.35
CA LEU A 100 -10.46 5.45 10.09
C LEU A 100 -10.34 4.05 9.47
N ALA A 101 -10.03 3.03 10.28
CA ALA A 101 -9.93 1.64 9.83
C ALA A 101 -11.26 1.15 9.25
N ASP A 102 -12.37 1.44 9.93
CA ASP A 102 -13.72 1.08 9.48
C ASP A 102 -14.10 1.81 8.18
N LYS A 103 -13.80 3.13 8.09
CA LYS A 103 -14.07 3.93 6.88
C LYS A 103 -13.23 3.50 5.68
N LEU A 104 -11.95 3.25 5.91
CA LEU A 104 -10.99 2.83 4.89
C LEU A 104 -11.11 1.34 4.57
N LYS A 105 -11.81 0.56 5.41
CA LYS A 105 -11.92 -0.91 5.32
C LYS A 105 -10.56 -1.60 5.31
N VAL A 106 -9.70 -1.23 6.25
CA VAL A 106 -8.36 -1.80 6.42
C VAL A 106 -8.13 -2.14 7.87
N HIS A 107 -7.25 -3.11 8.14
CA HIS A 107 -6.84 -3.41 9.50
C HIS A 107 -6.20 -2.17 10.17
N PRO A 108 -6.45 -1.90 11.47
CA PRO A 108 -5.94 -0.73 12.20
C PRO A 108 -4.44 -0.48 12.08
N TYR A 109 -3.64 -1.54 11.93
CA TYR A 109 -2.20 -1.44 11.66
C TYR A 109 -1.88 -0.50 10.50
N TRP A 110 -2.58 -0.65 9.37
CA TRP A 110 -2.32 0.14 8.17
C TRP A 110 -2.64 1.62 8.37
N VAL A 111 -3.70 1.91 9.13
CA VAL A 111 -4.04 3.29 9.53
C VAL A 111 -2.93 3.90 10.39
N VAL A 112 -2.39 3.14 11.35
CA VAL A 112 -1.29 3.61 12.20
C VAL A 112 -0.05 3.92 11.36
N MET A 113 0.29 3.07 10.40
CA MET A 113 1.44 3.30 9.52
C MET A 113 1.24 4.53 8.64
N ALA A 114 0.06 4.69 8.04
CA ALA A 114 -0.29 5.87 7.26
C ALA A 114 -0.29 7.16 8.10
N ALA A 115 -0.85 7.12 9.30
CA ALA A 115 -0.85 8.25 10.23
C ALA A 115 0.58 8.66 10.62
N LYS A 116 1.46 7.69 10.95
CA LYS A 116 2.88 7.96 11.24
C LYS A 116 3.58 8.61 10.04
N LYS A 117 3.34 8.12 8.82
CA LYS A 117 3.88 8.74 7.60
C LYS A 117 3.43 10.19 7.50
N LEU A 118 2.13 10.47 7.55
CA LEU A 118 1.58 11.82 7.44
C LEU A 118 2.06 12.75 8.57
N THR A 119 2.28 12.23 9.78
CA THR A 119 2.85 12.99 10.89
C THR A 119 4.30 13.36 10.64
N SER A 120 5.13 12.47 10.09
CA SER A 120 6.50 12.80 9.68
C SER A 120 6.56 13.89 8.59
N GLN A 121 5.49 14.02 7.80
CA GLN A 121 5.33 15.07 6.78
C GLN A 121 4.70 16.36 7.34
N GLY A 122 4.35 16.40 8.62
CA GLY A 122 3.72 17.56 9.27
C GLY A 122 2.27 17.82 8.86
N LEU A 123 1.63 16.88 8.15
CA LEU A 123 0.27 17.02 7.62
C LEU A 123 -0.82 16.70 8.65
N VAL A 124 -0.52 15.81 9.61
CA VAL A 124 -1.42 15.41 10.69
C VAL A 124 -0.68 15.28 12.01
N VAL A 125 -1.40 15.39 13.12
CA VAL A 125 -0.93 15.05 14.46
C VAL A 125 -1.52 13.69 14.84
N PHE A 126 -0.69 12.75 15.28
CA PHE A 126 -1.10 11.41 15.68
C PHE A 126 -0.67 11.12 17.13
N GLU A 127 -1.63 11.10 18.04
CA GLU A 127 -1.42 10.94 19.50
C GLU A 127 -2.53 10.05 20.07
N GLU A 128 -2.20 9.15 21.01
CA GLU A 128 -3.18 8.33 21.76
C GLU A 128 -4.25 7.63 20.89
N ASN A 129 -3.88 7.13 19.70
CA ASN A 129 -4.78 6.52 18.71
C ASN A 129 -5.78 7.48 18.03
N ILE A 130 -5.50 8.77 18.04
CA ILE A 130 -6.29 9.82 17.43
C ILE A 130 -5.45 10.53 16.37
N VAL A 131 -6.02 10.69 15.19
CA VAL A 131 -5.45 11.47 14.08
C VAL A 131 -6.21 12.79 13.94
N ASN A 132 -5.49 13.90 13.95
CA ASN A 132 -6.03 15.25 13.79
C ASN A 132 -5.32 15.99 12.67
N ILE A 133 -5.99 16.94 12.01
CA ILE A 133 -5.31 17.83 11.06
C ILE A 133 -4.24 18.66 11.77
N SER A 134 -3.08 18.83 11.14
CA SER A 134 -2.06 19.72 11.67
C SER A 134 -2.51 21.17 11.54
N ALA A 135 -2.33 21.97 12.59
CA ALA A 135 -2.65 23.40 12.56
C ALA A 135 -1.72 24.20 11.62
N ARG A 136 -0.67 23.57 11.09
CA ARG A 136 0.30 24.17 10.16
C ARG A 136 0.02 23.85 8.68
N SER A 137 -1.08 23.15 8.38
CA SER A 137 -1.46 22.70 7.02
C SER A 137 -2.72 23.37 6.47
#